data_AF-A0A127QFA3-F1
#
_entry.id   AF-A0A127QFA3-F1
#
_cell.length_a   1.000
_cell.length_b   1.000
_cell.length_c   1.000
_cell.angle_alpha   90.00
_cell.angle_beta   90.00
_cell.angle_gamma   90.00
#
_symmetry.space_group_name_H-M   'P 1'
#
loop_
_entity.id
_entity.type
_entity.pdbx_description
1 polymer ?
#
loop_
_entity_poly.entity_id
_entity_poly.type
_entity_poly.pdbx_seq_one_letter_code
_entity_poly.pdbx_strand_id
1 'polypeptide(L)'
;MKQTMPATANEKKGIKIGGVVHREITEETAKTHAVITCDANNWGMRKSNMVPKNGQDNWEYPVVKEYVKGIKPALEKFPWAEMTWPFDLEQKKKIAAILKIHLHKAWADTAFGIPEAAFAAITFPDEKKDAVTDPNQHGAFSPGDWDICLGKFDFDLLLDKRNHVNALILASTLFHEGRHTQQYYWMFASVFAYPEDYADYVHINTLFTTSKRKQVLEVVQSQKIPDEPFAKVSIKRMTLSQYYRNLCFFIDNNYQTHLIGKEDDPNSEVYKVRTELERLYQNVPIQKIGHDRDGGYRIRPTEEDSFALEKIVEHYWYGRDSGIPAPTACTNAYSQQIIRAKK
;
A
#
# COMPACT_ATOMS: atom_id res chain seq x y z
N MET A 1 51.97 21.25 26.58
CA MET A 1 50.71 20.53 26.89
C MET A 1 49.63 21.02 25.94
N LYS A 2 49.26 20.22 24.94
CA LYS A 2 48.12 20.51 24.06
C LYS A 2 46.87 19.98 24.75
N GLN A 3 45.99 20.87 25.19
CA GLN A 3 44.65 20.52 25.64
C GLN A 3 43.82 20.13 24.42
N THR A 4 43.56 18.83 24.27
CA THR A 4 42.55 18.31 23.36
C THR A 4 41.17 18.56 23.97
N MET A 5 40.37 19.40 23.30
CA MET A 5 38.95 19.51 23.59
C MET A 5 38.25 18.18 23.31
N PRO A 6 37.29 17.75 24.14
CA PRO A 6 36.53 16.53 23.88
C PRO A 6 35.61 16.76 22.68
N ALA A 7 35.65 15.82 21.73
CA ALA A 7 34.70 15.74 20.64
C ALA A 7 33.28 15.67 21.22
N THR A 8 32.45 16.66 20.86
CA THR A 8 31.02 16.65 21.13
C THR A 8 30.43 15.37 20.55
N ALA A 9 29.74 14.61 21.40
CA ALA A 9 29.00 13.43 21.00
C ALA A 9 28.03 13.81 19.87
N ASN A 10 28.20 13.22 18.69
CA ASN A 10 27.20 13.22 17.65
C ASN A 10 25.90 12.67 18.24
N GLU A 11 24.91 13.54 18.47
CA GLU A 11 23.52 13.12 18.67
C GLU A 11 23.13 12.26 17.46
N LYS A 12 22.89 10.97 17.70
CA LYS A 12 22.40 10.06 16.67
C LYS A 12 20.99 10.52 16.27
N LYS A 13 20.84 11.08 15.07
CA LYS A 13 19.58 11.62 14.52
C LYS A 13 18.55 10.51 14.23
N GLY A 14 17.92 9.93 15.25
CA GLY A 14 16.90 8.90 15.02
C GLY A 14 15.57 9.41 14.44
N ILE A 15 14.73 8.50 13.92
CA ILE A 15 13.35 8.79 13.50
C ILE A 15 12.44 8.65 14.71
N LYS A 16 11.73 9.71 15.10
CA LYS A 16 10.78 9.70 16.22
C LYS A 16 9.42 9.17 15.77
N ILE A 17 8.91 8.15 16.47
CA ILE A 17 7.57 7.60 16.31
C ILE A 17 6.95 7.30 17.67
N GLY A 18 5.75 7.83 17.94
CA GLY A 18 5.05 7.61 19.21
C GLY A 18 5.88 8.02 20.43
N GLY A 19 6.70 9.06 20.29
CA GLY A 19 7.62 9.51 21.36
C GLY A 19 8.92 8.72 21.48
N VAL A 20 9.10 7.62 20.76
CA VAL A 20 10.31 6.78 20.80
C VAL A 20 11.23 7.11 19.64
N VAL A 21 12.52 7.31 19.93
CA VAL A 21 13.55 7.53 18.91
C VAL A 21 14.01 6.18 18.39
N HIS A 22 13.61 5.85 17.17
CA HIS A 22 14.10 4.67 16.45
C HIS A 22 15.41 5.01 15.74
N ARG A 23 16.35 4.05 15.74
CA ARG A 23 17.70 4.24 15.20
C ARG A 23 17.61 4.73 13.75
N GLU A 24 18.37 5.77 13.40
CA GLU A 24 18.51 6.20 12.01
C GLU A 24 19.06 5.05 11.18
N ILE A 25 18.50 4.84 10.00
CA ILE A 25 19.04 3.84 9.07
C ILE A 25 20.35 4.41 8.54
N THR A 26 21.48 3.97 9.10
CA THR A 26 22.83 4.47 8.71
C THR A 26 23.12 4.13 7.26
N GLU A 27 24.11 4.78 6.63
CA GLU A 27 24.52 4.47 5.25
C GLU A 27 24.97 3.00 5.07
N GLU A 28 25.52 2.37 6.11
CA GLU A 28 25.96 0.97 6.12
C GLU A 28 24.81 -0.01 6.33
N THR A 29 23.88 0.34 7.23
CA THR A 29 22.55 -0.30 7.26
C THR A 29 21.85 -0.06 5.93
N ALA A 30 21.98 1.08 5.26
CA ALA A 30 21.32 1.42 3.99
C ALA A 30 22.03 0.87 2.74
N LYS A 31 23.26 0.35 2.85
CA LYS A 31 23.94 -0.39 1.76
C LYS A 31 23.52 -1.86 1.76
N THR A 32 23.39 -2.46 2.94
CA THR A 32 22.68 -3.74 3.10
C THR A 32 21.17 -3.57 2.91
N HIS A 33 20.65 -2.38 3.25
CA HIS A 33 19.26 -1.97 3.14
C HIS A 33 19.01 -0.89 2.05
N ALA A 34 19.62 -1.00 0.86
CA ALA A 34 19.20 -0.13 -0.27
C ALA A 34 17.68 -0.28 -0.55
N VAL A 35 17.17 -1.43 -0.12
CA VAL A 35 15.93 -1.88 0.56
C VAL A 35 15.03 -0.89 1.33
N ILE A 36 15.39 0.37 1.63
CA ILE A 36 14.56 1.28 2.46
C ILE A 36 13.18 1.60 1.87
N THR A 37 12.99 1.41 0.58
CA THR A 37 11.72 1.62 -0.12
C THR A 37 10.95 0.32 -0.40
N CYS A 38 11.59 -0.85 -0.21
CA CYS A 38 11.08 -2.13 -0.72
C CYS A 38 11.16 -3.31 0.27
N ASP A 39 11.78 -3.12 1.45
CA ASP A 39 11.85 -4.13 2.52
C ASP A 39 10.48 -4.57 3.01
N ALA A 40 10.09 -5.84 2.90
CA ALA A 40 8.90 -6.34 3.57
C ALA A 40 8.89 -6.10 5.09
N ASN A 41 10.06 -6.09 5.76
CA ASN A 41 10.18 -5.76 7.18
C ASN A 41 9.93 -4.28 7.44
N ASN A 42 10.14 -3.42 6.44
CA ASN A 42 9.66 -2.05 6.49
C ASN A 42 8.12 -2.02 6.52
N TRP A 43 7.38 -3.00 6.01
CA TRP A 43 5.91 -2.91 5.98
C TRP A 43 5.22 -3.67 7.10
N GLY A 44 5.85 -4.68 7.73
CA GLY A 44 5.20 -5.59 8.70
C GLY A 44 3.99 -6.37 8.15
N MET A 45 3.55 -6.03 6.94
CA MET A 45 2.32 -6.46 6.32
C MET A 45 2.55 -7.52 5.22
N ARG A 46 3.79 -7.68 4.70
CA ARG A 46 4.15 -8.81 3.80
C ARG A 46 4.73 -9.94 4.63
N LYS A 47 3.88 -10.83 5.16
CA LYS A 47 4.35 -12.00 5.90
C LYS A 47 5.16 -12.91 4.98
N SER A 48 6.45 -13.07 5.26
CA SER A 48 7.37 -13.92 4.49
C SER A 48 8.29 -14.73 5.39
N ASN A 49 8.65 -15.93 4.97
CA ASN A 49 9.59 -16.80 5.67
C ASN A 49 10.69 -17.26 4.71
N MET A 50 11.94 -17.30 5.18
CA MET A 50 13.00 -18.00 4.47
C MET A 50 12.90 -19.49 4.80
N VAL A 51 12.81 -20.33 3.77
CA VAL A 51 12.69 -21.78 3.90
C VAL A 51 13.81 -22.46 3.10
N PRO A 52 14.56 -23.39 3.69
CA PRO A 52 15.54 -24.17 2.95
C PRO A 52 14.82 -25.17 2.05
N LYS A 53 15.10 -25.16 0.74
CA LYS A 53 14.54 -26.11 -0.23
C LYS A 53 15.60 -26.51 -1.25
N ASN A 54 15.80 -27.82 -1.42
CA ASN A 54 16.81 -28.39 -2.33
C ASN A 54 18.23 -27.82 -2.13
N GLY A 55 18.62 -27.54 -0.88
CA GLY A 55 19.93 -26.96 -0.57
C GLY A 55 20.09 -25.47 -0.92
N GLN A 56 18.99 -24.77 -1.24
CA GLN A 56 18.96 -23.33 -1.48
C GLN A 56 17.95 -22.65 -0.56
N ASP A 57 18.31 -21.46 -0.07
CA ASP A 57 17.37 -20.60 0.67
C ASP A 57 16.34 -20.03 -0.31
N ASN A 58 15.07 -20.36 -0.07
CA ASN A 58 13.94 -19.84 -0.83
C ASN A 58 13.05 -18.99 0.06
N TRP A 59 12.31 -18.07 -0.55
CA TRP A 59 11.31 -17.26 0.17
C TRP A 59 9.92 -17.82 -0.04
N GLU A 60 9.13 -17.85 1.04
CA GLU A 60 7.71 -18.16 1.01
C GLU A 60 6.89 -17.00 1.57
N TYR A 61 5.71 -16.77 0.99
CA TYR A 61 4.74 -15.78 1.42
C TYR A 61 3.44 -16.49 1.80
N PRO A 62 3.34 -17.01 3.05
CA PRO A 62 2.25 -17.90 3.45
C PRO A 62 0.85 -17.31 3.26
N VAL A 63 0.70 -15.99 3.46
CA VAL A 63 -0.59 -15.30 3.25
C VAL A 63 -1.01 -15.36 1.79
N VAL A 64 -0.11 -15.04 0.87
CA VAL A 64 -0.41 -15.05 -0.58
C VAL A 64 -0.60 -16.49 -1.07
N LYS A 65 0.21 -17.43 -0.57
CA LYS A 65 0.10 -18.86 -0.87
C LYS A 65 -1.27 -19.41 -0.51
N GLU A 66 -1.74 -19.15 0.71
CA GLU A 66 -3.07 -19.60 1.17
C GLU A 66 -4.21 -18.85 0.48
N TYR A 67 -4.04 -17.57 0.15
CA TYR A 67 -4.99 -16.82 -0.69
C TYR A 67 -5.17 -17.50 -2.04
N VAL A 68 -4.08 -17.73 -2.80
CA VAL A 68 -4.11 -18.35 -4.13
C VAL A 68 -4.71 -19.75 -4.06
N LYS A 69 -4.30 -20.57 -3.09
CA LYS A 69 -4.82 -21.92 -2.87
C LYS A 69 -6.35 -21.93 -2.66
N GLY A 70 -6.91 -20.90 -2.04
CA GLY A 70 -8.35 -20.76 -1.83
C GLY A 70 -9.08 -20.18 -3.03
N ILE A 71 -8.65 -19.00 -3.51
CA ILE A 71 -9.38 -18.23 -4.52
C ILE A 71 -9.33 -18.87 -5.90
N LYS A 72 -8.21 -19.50 -6.28
CA LYS A 72 -8.04 -20.11 -7.61
C LYS A 72 -9.13 -21.14 -7.92
N PRO A 73 -9.30 -22.22 -7.12
CA PRO A 73 -10.35 -23.19 -7.39
C PRO A 73 -11.76 -22.59 -7.23
N ALA A 74 -11.94 -21.56 -6.38
CA ALA A 74 -13.23 -20.90 -6.23
C ALA A 74 -13.64 -20.14 -7.49
N LEU A 75 -12.71 -19.42 -8.12
CA LEU A 75 -12.95 -18.70 -9.37
C LEU A 75 -13.03 -19.65 -10.57
N GLU A 76 -12.19 -20.68 -10.64
CA GLU A 76 -12.20 -21.64 -11.76
C GLU A 76 -13.48 -22.49 -11.82
N LYS A 77 -14.08 -22.78 -10.66
CA LYS A 77 -15.34 -23.54 -10.57
C LYS A 77 -16.59 -22.67 -10.66
N PHE A 78 -16.44 -21.35 -10.64
CA PHE A 78 -17.57 -20.45 -10.67
C PHE A 78 -18.24 -20.49 -12.06
N PRO A 79 -19.58 -20.49 -12.17
CA PRO A 79 -20.29 -20.71 -13.43
C PRO A 79 -20.32 -19.44 -14.31
N TRP A 80 -19.16 -18.88 -14.65
CA TRP A 80 -19.04 -17.66 -15.48
C TRP A 80 -19.77 -17.78 -16.81
N ALA A 81 -19.74 -18.97 -17.44
CA ALA A 81 -20.35 -19.24 -18.73
C ALA A 81 -21.90 -19.12 -18.75
N GLU A 82 -22.53 -19.16 -17.57
CA GLU A 82 -23.97 -19.01 -17.37
C GLU A 82 -24.38 -17.55 -17.09
N MET A 83 -23.41 -16.66 -16.93
CA MET A 83 -23.63 -15.27 -16.57
C MET A 83 -23.57 -14.35 -17.79
N THR A 84 -24.21 -13.20 -17.67
CA THR A 84 -24.11 -12.11 -18.65
C THR A 84 -23.95 -10.80 -17.91
N TRP A 85 -23.12 -9.91 -18.46
CA TRP A 85 -22.99 -8.56 -17.94
C TRP A 85 -24.15 -7.67 -18.45
N PRO A 86 -24.71 -6.75 -17.62
CA PRO A 86 -24.40 -6.53 -16.21
C PRO A 86 -24.96 -7.63 -15.32
N PHE A 87 -24.25 -7.93 -14.23
CA PHE A 87 -24.70 -8.93 -13.26
C PHE A 87 -25.94 -8.44 -12.51
N ASP A 88 -26.87 -9.35 -12.25
CA ASP A 88 -27.98 -9.06 -11.33
C ASP A 88 -27.51 -9.01 -9.86
N LEU A 89 -28.38 -8.54 -8.96
CA LEU A 89 -28.04 -8.36 -7.54
C LEU A 89 -27.59 -9.67 -6.86
N GLU A 90 -28.21 -10.80 -7.21
CA GLU A 90 -27.87 -12.09 -6.58
C GLU A 90 -26.55 -12.64 -7.14
N GLN A 91 -26.28 -12.43 -8.42
CA GLN A 91 -24.97 -12.72 -9.02
C GLN A 91 -23.87 -11.87 -8.37
N LYS A 92 -24.08 -10.56 -8.21
CA LYS A 92 -23.13 -9.66 -7.53
C LYS A 92 -22.85 -10.11 -6.09
N LYS A 93 -23.90 -10.44 -5.32
CA LYS A 93 -23.74 -10.95 -3.95
C LYS A 93 -22.93 -12.24 -3.91
N LYS A 94 -23.19 -13.19 -4.82
CA LYS A 94 -22.46 -14.46 -4.89
C LYS A 94 -20.98 -14.24 -5.24
N ILE A 95 -20.70 -13.40 -6.23
CA ILE A 95 -19.32 -13.05 -6.61
C ILE A 95 -18.63 -12.37 -5.42
N ALA A 96 -19.22 -11.31 -4.88
CA ALA A 96 -18.66 -10.57 -3.75
C ALA A 96 -18.40 -11.47 -2.54
N ALA A 97 -19.29 -12.42 -2.21
CA ALA A 97 -19.10 -13.35 -1.11
C ALA A 97 -17.85 -14.24 -1.29
N ILE A 98 -17.64 -14.78 -2.49
CA ILE A 98 -16.47 -15.62 -2.83
C ILE A 98 -15.18 -14.80 -2.77
N LEU A 99 -15.19 -13.59 -3.34
CA LEU A 99 -14.01 -12.72 -3.32
C LEU A 99 -13.68 -12.30 -1.87
N LYS A 100 -14.71 -11.91 -1.11
CA LYS A 100 -14.61 -11.43 0.27
C LYS A 100 -13.99 -12.47 1.19
N ILE A 101 -14.44 -13.73 1.17
CA ILE A 101 -13.97 -14.75 2.12
C ILE A 101 -12.46 -15.00 2.00
N HIS A 102 -11.93 -15.04 0.78
CA HIS A 102 -10.52 -15.29 0.55
C HIS A 102 -9.67 -14.05 0.84
N LEU A 103 -10.14 -12.86 0.47
CA LEU A 103 -9.47 -11.60 0.76
C LEU A 103 -9.42 -11.33 2.28
N HIS A 104 -10.53 -11.57 2.98
CA HIS A 104 -10.64 -11.37 4.42
C HIS A 104 -9.65 -12.22 5.19
N LYS A 105 -9.59 -13.51 4.85
CA LYS A 105 -8.63 -14.42 5.46
C LYS A 105 -7.19 -13.94 5.26
N ALA A 106 -6.84 -13.49 4.05
CA ALA A 106 -5.51 -13.01 3.75
C ALA A 106 -5.10 -11.80 4.62
N TRP A 107 -5.99 -10.81 4.80
CA TRP A 107 -5.67 -9.61 5.57
C TRP A 107 -6.00 -9.68 7.05
N ALA A 108 -6.60 -10.77 7.54
CA ALA A 108 -6.75 -11.02 8.97
C ALA A 108 -5.48 -11.70 9.56
N ASP A 109 -4.83 -12.60 8.82
CA ASP A 109 -3.81 -13.53 9.33
C ASP A 109 -2.37 -12.94 9.40
N THR A 110 -2.24 -11.68 9.82
CA THR A 110 -0.93 -11.01 9.97
C THR A 110 -0.83 -10.19 11.26
N ALA A 111 0.39 -9.83 11.68
CA ALA A 111 0.59 -8.90 12.80
C ALA A 111 -0.08 -7.54 12.54
N PHE A 112 -0.18 -7.17 11.25
CA PHE A 112 -0.88 -5.99 10.76
C PHE A 112 -2.22 -6.37 10.12
N GLY A 113 -2.90 -7.35 10.70
CA GLY A 113 -4.22 -7.76 10.24
C GLY A 113 -5.28 -6.70 10.51
N ILE A 114 -6.27 -6.57 9.62
CA ILE A 114 -7.38 -5.62 9.82
C ILE A 114 -8.62 -6.35 10.33
N PRO A 115 -9.40 -5.73 11.24
CA PRO A 115 -10.64 -6.31 11.75
C PRO A 115 -11.74 -6.34 10.69
N GLU A 116 -12.73 -7.24 10.84
CA GLU A 116 -13.80 -7.44 9.85
C GLU A 116 -14.53 -6.12 9.48
N ALA A 117 -14.80 -5.29 10.48
CA ALA A 117 -15.48 -4.01 10.34
C ALA A 117 -14.67 -2.97 9.51
N ALA A 118 -13.38 -3.20 9.30
CA ALA A 118 -12.51 -2.33 8.52
C ALA A 118 -12.24 -2.84 7.11
N PHE A 119 -12.83 -3.96 6.68
CA PHE A 119 -12.70 -4.39 5.30
C PHE A 119 -13.53 -3.54 4.34
N ALA A 120 -12.94 -3.25 3.19
CA ALA A 120 -13.61 -2.57 2.11
C ALA A 120 -14.75 -3.42 1.55
N ALA A 121 -15.85 -2.78 1.16
CA ALA A 121 -16.90 -3.46 0.42
C ALA A 121 -16.41 -3.78 -1.00
N ILE A 122 -16.86 -4.89 -1.57
CA ILE A 122 -16.59 -5.21 -2.99
C ILE A 122 -17.77 -4.69 -3.80
N THR A 123 -17.47 -3.87 -4.81
CA THR A 123 -18.47 -3.20 -5.66
C THR A 123 -18.16 -3.43 -7.14
N PHE A 124 -19.15 -3.16 -7.99
CA PHE A 124 -19.10 -3.41 -9.42
C PHE A 124 -19.18 -2.10 -10.23
N PRO A 125 -18.58 -2.04 -11.44
CA PRO A 125 -18.50 -0.83 -12.25
C PRO A 125 -19.83 -0.11 -12.51
N ASP A 126 -20.92 -0.87 -12.66
CA ASP A 126 -22.24 -0.33 -12.94
C ASP A 126 -22.92 0.27 -11.69
N GLU A 127 -22.40 -0.02 -10.50
CA GLU A 127 -22.79 0.62 -9.24
C GLU A 127 -21.99 1.92 -8.98
N LYS A 128 -20.82 2.06 -9.63
CA LYS A 128 -19.88 3.16 -9.42
C LYS A 128 -19.20 3.63 -10.71
N LYS A 129 -19.96 4.36 -11.52
CA LYS A 129 -19.50 4.88 -12.83
C LYS A 129 -18.22 5.74 -12.76
N ASP A 130 -17.97 6.37 -11.61
CA ASP A 130 -16.84 7.30 -11.43
C ASP A 130 -15.60 6.65 -10.79
N ALA A 131 -15.71 5.41 -10.27
CA ALA A 131 -14.59 4.76 -9.57
C ALA A 131 -13.59 4.09 -10.53
N VAL A 132 -14.07 3.63 -11.70
CA VAL A 132 -13.26 3.01 -12.75
C VAL A 132 -13.60 3.73 -14.06
N THR A 133 -12.82 4.76 -14.39
CA THR A 133 -13.09 5.64 -15.54
C THR A 133 -12.40 5.18 -16.82
N ASP A 134 -11.35 4.36 -16.72
CA ASP A 134 -10.66 3.77 -17.86
C ASP A 134 -11.26 2.38 -18.19
N PRO A 135 -11.72 2.13 -19.42
CA PRO A 135 -12.27 0.84 -19.81
C PRO A 135 -11.29 -0.34 -19.68
N ASN A 136 -9.98 -0.09 -19.57
CA ASN A 136 -8.94 -1.11 -19.36
C ASN A 136 -8.45 -1.18 -17.91
N GLN A 137 -9.00 -0.39 -17.00
CA GLN A 137 -8.61 -0.44 -15.60
C GLN A 137 -9.17 -1.70 -14.95
N HIS A 138 -8.27 -2.46 -14.33
CA HIS A 138 -8.57 -3.74 -13.69
C HIS A 138 -9.40 -3.59 -12.40
N GLY A 139 -9.18 -2.50 -11.65
CA GLY A 139 -9.91 -2.19 -10.43
C GLY A 139 -9.41 -0.89 -9.78
N ALA A 140 -10.04 -0.51 -8.68
CA ALA A 140 -9.64 0.61 -7.84
C ALA A 140 -10.15 0.44 -6.41
N PHE A 141 -9.28 0.69 -5.44
CA PHE A 141 -9.68 1.00 -4.08
C PHE A 141 -10.05 2.49 -3.97
N SER A 142 -11.25 2.78 -3.47
CA SER A 142 -11.68 4.13 -3.10
C SER A 142 -11.53 4.32 -1.58
N PRO A 143 -10.54 5.09 -1.11
CA PRO A 143 -10.41 5.41 0.31
C PRO A 143 -11.61 6.20 0.83
N GLY A 144 -12.30 6.94 -0.04
CA GLY A 144 -13.40 7.83 0.32
C GLY A 144 -14.72 7.11 0.59
N ASP A 145 -14.97 6.02 -0.13
CA ASP A 145 -16.18 5.21 0.07
C ASP A 145 -15.89 3.91 0.82
N TRP A 146 -14.61 3.61 0.99
CA TRP A 146 -14.10 2.39 1.60
C TRP A 146 -14.58 1.14 0.86
N ASP A 147 -14.37 1.11 -0.45
CA ASP A 147 -14.67 -0.03 -1.30
C ASP A 147 -13.59 -0.31 -2.34
N ILE A 148 -13.60 -1.55 -2.79
CA ILE A 148 -12.84 -2.04 -3.94
C ILE A 148 -13.86 -2.16 -5.08
N CYS A 149 -13.72 -1.29 -6.08
CA CYS A 149 -14.46 -1.42 -7.32
C CYS A 149 -13.63 -2.27 -8.29
N LEU A 150 -14.16 -3.42 -8.68
CA LEU A 150 -13.52 -4.26 -9.70
C LEU A 150 -13.77 -3.67 -11.08
N GLY A 151 -12.90 -3.90 -12.04
CA GLY A 151 -13.02 -3.39 -13.40
C GLY A 151 -13.89 -4.27 -14.28
N LYS A 152 -14.63 -3.66 -15.21
CA LYS A 152 -15.44 -4.42 -16.18
C LYS A 152 -14.55 -5.29 -17.07
N PHE A 153 -13.34 -4.81 -17.39
CA PHE A 153 -12.35 -5.51 -18.20
C PHE A 153 -12.09 -6.93 -17.70
N ASP A 154 -11.88 -7.10 -16.39
CA ASP A 154 -11.61 -8.41 -15.77
C ASP A 154 -12.81 -9.37 -15.93
N PHE A 155 -14.03 -8.84 -15.83
CA PHE A 155 -15.24 -9.64 -16.04
C PHE A 155 -15.47 -9.98 -17.51
N ASP A 156 -15.18 -9.08 -18.45
CA ASP A 156 -15.29 -9.37 -19.88
C ASP A 156 -14.39 -10.54 -20.28
N LEU A 157 -13.18 -10.62 -19.70
CA LEU A 157 -12.27 -11.75 -19.90
C LEU A 157 -12.84 -13.07 -19.33
N LEU A 158 -13.49 -13.02 -18.17
CA LEU A 158 -14.10 -14.21 -17.53
C LEU A 158 -15.36 -14.69 -18.24
N LEU A 159 -16.13 -13.77 -18.84
CA LEU A 159 -17.36 -14.07 -19.55
C LEU A 159 -17.11 -14.52 -21.01
N ASP A 160 -15.93 -14.26 -21.57
CA ASP A 160 -15.57 -14.78 -22.89
C ASP A 160 -15.40 -16.30 -22.84
N LYS A 161 -16.38 -17.02 -23.41
CA LYS A 161 -16.40 -18.48 -23.52
C LYS A 161 -15.24 -19.06 -24.33
N ARG A 162 -14.47 -18.25 -25.05
CA ARG A 162 -13.25 -18.66 -25.76
C ARG A 162 -12.01 -18.51 -24.87
N ASN A 163 -12.13 -17.80 -23.76
CA ASN A 163 -11.04 -17.43 -22.87
C ASN A 163 -11.31 -17.90 -21.43
N HIS A 164 -11.42 -19.22 -21.25
CA HIS A 164 -11.64 -19.85 -19.93
C HIS A 164 -10.52 -19.61 -18.89
N VAL A 165 -9.54 -18.76 -19.19
CA VAL A 165 -8.38 -18.53 -18.33
C VAL A 165 -8.05 -17.05 -18.26
N ASN A 166 -8.73 -16.33 -17.35
CA ASN A 166 -8.08 -15.20 -16.68
C ASN A 166 -8.60 -14.88 -15.28
N ALA A 167 -9.05 -15.91 -14.55
CA ALA A 167 -9.30 -15.83 -13.10
C ALA A 167 -8.07 -15.32 -12.31
N LEU A 168 -6.86 -15.48 -12.86
CA LEU A 168 -5.64 -14.90 -12.32
C LEU A 168 -5.73 -13.37 -12.26
N ILE A 169 -6.16 -12.70 -13.32
CA ILE A 169 -6.18 -11.22 -13.36
C ILE A 169 -7.10 -10.71 -12.25
N LEU A 170 -8.34 -11.23 -12.18
CA LEU A 170 -9.27 -10.84 -11.13
C LEU A 170 -8.71 -11.14 -9.72
N ALA A 171 -8.07 -12.29 -9.51
CA ALA A 171 -7.46 -12.64 -8.23
C ALA A 171 -6.28 -11.71 -7.87
N SER A 172 -5.45 -11.36 -8.85
CA SER A 172 -4.33 -10.43 -8.71
C SER A 172 -4.82 -9.02 -8.38
N THR A 173 -5.78 -8.50 -9.14
CA THR A 173 -6.43 -7.21 -8.90
C THR A 173 -7.04 -7.16 -7.51
N LEU A 174 -7.83 -8.17 -7.11
CA LEU A 174 -8.46 -8.19 -5.81
C LEU A 174 -7.44 -8.15 -4.67
N PHE A 175 -6.33 -8.88 -4.81
CA PHE A 175 -5.26 -8.88 -3.82
C PHE A 175 -4.55 -7.52 -3.78
N HIS A 176 -4.30 -6.91 -4.94
CA HIS A 176 -3.72 -5.57 -5.07
C HIS A 176 -4.58 -4.51 -4.36
N GLU A 177 -5.87 -4.43 -4.69
CA GLU A 177 -6.76 -3.43 -4.10
C GLU A 177 -7.07 -3.70 -2.62
N GLY A 178 -7.14 -4.98 -2.24
CA GLY A 178 -7.21 -5.37 -0.84
C GLY A 178 -5.98 -4.95 -0.05
N ARG A 179 -4.80 -4.92 -0.68
CA ARG A 179 -3.60 -4.40 -0.05
C ARG A 179 -3.71 -2.91 0.24
N HIS A 180 -4.28 -2.12 -0.67
CA HIS A 180 -4.55 -0.71 -0.37
C HIS A 180 -5.51 -0.54 0.81
N THR A 181 -6.53 -1.39 0.93
CA THR A 181 -7.42 -1.37 2.11
C THR A 181 -6.61 -1.53 3.41
N GLN A 182 -5.70 -2.51 3.47
CA GLN A 182 -4.84 -2.74 4.63
C GLN A 182 -3.88 -1.56 4.89
N GLN A 183 -3.22 -1.05 3.84
CA GLN A 183 -2.29 0.08 3.96
C GLN A 183 -3.00 1.32 4.51
N TYR A 184 -4.15 1.70 3.92
CA TYR A 184 -4.92 2.86 4.36
C TYR A 184 -5.43 2.71 5.78
N TYR A 185 -5.87 1.52 6.19
CA TYR A 185 -6.26 1.26 7.57
C TYR A 185 -5.13 1.62 8.55
N TRP A 186 -3.90 1.18 8.28
CA TRP A 186 -2.76 1.44 9.16
C TRP A 186 -2.24 2.88 9.08
N MET A 187 -2.28 3.51 7.90
CA MET A 187 -2.00 4.94 7.80
C MET A 187 -2.94 5.73 8.70
N PHE A 188 -4.24 5.40 8.68
CA PHE A 188 -5.25 6.08 9.47
C PHE A 188 -5.07 5.82 10.97
N ALA A 189 -4.76 4.59 11.35
CA ALA A 189 -4.47 4.23 12.74
C ALA A 189 -3.28 5.00 13.28
N SER A 190 -2.27 5.27 12.44
CA SER A 190 -1.09 6.01 12.89
C SER A 190 -1.38 7.45 13.25
N VAL A 191 -2.23 8.12 12.48
CA VAL A 191 -2.61 9.52 12.74
C VAL A 191 -3.31 9.64 14.10
N PHE A 192 -4.19 8.69 14.44
CA PHE A 192 -4.90 8.69 15.72
C PHE A 192 -4.06 8.19 16.90
N ALA A 193 -3.22 7.18 16.68
CA ALA A 193 -2.40 6.60 17.75
C ALA A 193 -1.22 7.50 18.13
N TYR A 194 -0.70 8.30 17.19
CA TYR A 194 0.49 9.14 17.38
C TYR A 194 0.25 10.60 16.95
N PRO A 195 -0.73 11.32 17.53
CA PRO A 195 -1.07 12.68 17.09
C PRO A 195 0.11 13.66 17.14
N GLU A 196 1.01 13.49 18.11
CA GLU A 196 2.22 14.31 18.26
C GLU A 196 3.22 14.15 17.10
N ASP A 197 3.22 13.01 16.42
CA ASP A 197 4.09 12.80 15.25
C ASP A 197 3.60 13.59 14.02
N TYR A 198 2.39 14.14 14.08
CA TYR A 198 1.71 14.82 12.99
C TYR A 198 1.22 16.23 13.37
N ALA A 199 1.62 16.76 14.52
CA ALA A 199 1.14 18.04 15.05
C ALA A 199 1.43 19.25 14.13
N ASP A 200 2.51 19.18 13.33
CA ASP A 200 2.87 20.22 12.37
C ASP A 200 2.00 20.23 11.11
N TYR A 201 1.12 19.24 10.95
CA TYR A 201 0.27 19.03 9.78
C TYR A 201 -1.21 19.28 10.13
N VAL A 202 -1.60 20.54 10.17
CA VAL A 202 -2.92 21.00 10.61
C VAL A 202 -4.10 20.38 9.85
N HIS A 203 -3.95 20.03 8.57
CA HIS A 203 -5.05 19.44 7.78
C HIS A 203 -5.03 17.90 7.73
N ILE A 204 -4.05 17.24 8.37
CA ILE A 204 -3.89 15.78 8.24
C ILE A 204 -5.09 15.01 8.76
N ASN A 205 -5.60 15.38 9.93
CA ASN A 205 -6.79 14.77 10.52
C ASN A 205 -8.00 14.95 9.60
N THR A 206 -8.24 16.16 9.11
CA THR A 206 -9.35 16.46 8.21
C THR A 206 -9.26 15.63 6.93
N LEU A 207 -8.13 15.65 6.22
CA LEU A 207 -7.95 14.90 4.98
C LEU A 207 -8.00 13.38 5.20
N PHE A 208 -7.63 12.92 6.38
CA PHE A 208 -7.78 11.54 6.82
C PHE A 208 -9.11 11.29 7.56
N THR A 209 -10.14 12.13 7.46
CA THR A 209 -11.46 11.86 8.07
C THR A 209 -12.64 12.24 7.20
N THR A 210 -12.43 13.11 6.20
CA THR A 210 -13.49 13.76 5.42
C THR A 210 -14.32 12.81 4.55
N SER A 211 -13.90 11.56 4.36
CA SER A 211 -14.57 10.63 3.44
C SER A 211 -14.53 9.19 3.97
N LYS A 212 -15.15 8.91 5.10
CA LYS A 212 -15.05 7.56 5.67
C LYS A 212 -16.35 7.07 6.24
N ARG A 213 -16.65 5.80 5.97
CA ARG A 213 -17.69 5.06 6.68
C ARG A 213 -17.40 5.17 8.17
N LYS A 214 -18.34 5.73 8.93
CA LYS A 214 -18.24 5.97 10.38
C LYS A 214 -17.69 4.76 11.14
N GLN A 215 -18.15 3.57 10.77
CA GLN A 215 -17.71 2.30 11.34
C GLN A 215 -16.19 2.05 11.19
N VAL A 216 -15.60 2.39 10.04
CA VAL A 216 -14.15 2.24 9.82
C VAL A 216 -13.41 3.18 10.75
N LEU A 217 -13.81 4.45 10.80
CA LEU A 217 -13.22 5.47 11.67
C LEU A 217 -13.22 5.05 13.15
N GLU A 218 -14.36 4.57 13.65
CA GLU A 218 -14.50 4.10 15.04
C GLU A 218 -13.47 3.00 15.37
N VAL A 219 -13.32 2.05 14.45
CA VAL A 219 -12.40 0.93 14.64
C VAL A 219 -10.94 1.40 14.57
N VAL A 220 -10.61 2.22 13.59
CA VAL A 220 -9.25 2.73 13.39
C VAL A 220 -8.78 3.56 14.60
N GLN A 221 -9.65 4.41 15.16
CA GLN A 221 -9.33 5.26 16.31
C GLN A 221 -8.98 4.46 17.57
N SER A 222 -9.52 3.26 17.71
CA SER A 222 -9.26 2.37 18.84
C SER A 222 -8.07 1.43 18.64
N GLN A 223 -7.50 1.41 17.43
CA GLN A 223 -6.52 0.41 17.04
C GLN A 223 -5.15 0.68 17.68
N LYS A 224 -4.58 -0.34 18.33
CA LYS A 224 -3.18 -0.32 18.74
C LYS A 224 -2.30 -0.72 17.56
N ILE A 225 -1.29 0.09 17.27
CA ILE A 225 -0.30 -0.24 16.24
C ILE A 225 0.66 -1.29 16.81
N PRO A 226 0.86 -2.42 16.09
CA PRO A 226 1.84 -3.43 16.50
C PRO A 226 3.21 -2.81 16.78
N ASP A 227 3.87 -3.28 17.83
CA ASP A 227 5.19 -2.77 18.24
C ASP A 227 6.32 -3.36 17.40
N GLU A 228 6.35 -2.95 16.14
CA GLU A 228 7.38 -3.33 15.17
C GLU A 228 8.03 -2.03 14.62
N PRO A 229 9.28 -1.72 15.01
CA PRO A 229 9.94 -0.44 14.69
C PRO A 229 10.00 -0.10 13.19
N PHE A 230 10.25 -1.08 12.32
CA PHE A 230 10.42 -0.83 10.89
C PHE A 230 9.08 -0.63 10.20
N ALA A 231 8.06 -1.40 10.59
CA ALA A 231 6.68 -1.23 10.17
C ALA A 231 6.13 0.15 10.55
N LYS A 232 6.42 0.62 11.77
CA LYS A 232 6.05 1.96 12.22
C LYS A 232 6.66 3.05 11.33
N VAL A 233 7.95 2.94 10.99
CA VAL A 233 8.62 3.91 10.10
C VAL A 233 7.96 3.96 8.74
N SER A 234 7.55 2.83 8.19
CA SER A 234 6.96 2.84 6.85
C SER A 234 5.50 3.21 6.84
N ILE A 235 4.75 2.91 7.89
CA ILE A 235 3.42 3.47 8.08
C ILE A 235 3.52 5.00 8.11
N LYS A 236 4.51 5.57 8.83
CA LYS A 236 4.75 7.03 8.79
C LYS A 236 5.09 7.53 7.39
N ARG A 237 5.98 6.85 6.66
CA ARG A 237 6.31 7.17 5.26
C ARG A 237 5.08 7.17 4.36
N MET A 238 4.31 6.08 4.34
CA MET A 238 3.08 5.96 3.57
C MET A 238 2.08 7.06 3.92
N THR A 239 1.89 7.30 5.22
CA THR A 239 0.95 8.31 5.71
C THR A 239 1.30 9.69 5.18
N LEU A 240 2.56 10.11 5.33
CA LEU A 240 3.01 11.41 4.83
C LEU A 240 3.05 11.46 3.29
N SER A 241 3.39 10.36 2.62
CA SER A 241 3.39 10.26 1.15
C SER A 241 1.98 10.43 0.58
N GLN A 242 1.00 9.74 1.17
CA GLN A 242 -0.40 9.86 0.80
C GLN A 242 -0.94 11.25 1.16
N TYR A 243 -0.51 11.80 2.30
CA TYR A 243 -0.90 13.13 2.71
C TYR A 243 -0.41 14.20 1.74
N TYR A 244 0.88 14.18 1.41
CA TYR A 244 1.49 15.07 0.42
C TYR A 244 0.77 14.99 -0.93
N ARG A 245 0.47 13.77 -1.41
CA ARG A 245 -0.31 13.59 -2.64
C ARG A 245 -1.67 14.27 -2.57
N ASN A 246 -2.40 14.10 -1.46
CA ASN A 246 -3.69 14.77 -1.28
C ASN A 246 -3.50 16.28 -1.37
N LEU A 247 -2.53 16.86 -0.66
CA LEU A 247 -2.24 18.30 -0.72
C LEU A 247 -1.93 18.77 -2.16
N CYS A 248 -1.07 18.05 -2.89
CA CYS A 248 -0.78 18.36 -4.30
C CYS A 248 -2.04 18.28 -5.18
N PHE A 249 -2.90 17.29 -4.97
CA PHE A 249 -4.18 17.19 -5.68
C PHE A 249 -5.09 18.40 -5.40
N PHE A 250 -5.20 18.82 -4.14
CA PHE A 250 -5.94 20.03 -3.76
C PHE A 250 -5.34 21.27 -4.44
N ILE A 251 -4.02 21.39 -4.47
CA ILE A 251 -3.33 22.51 -5.13
C ILE A 251 -3.58 22.54 -6.64
N ASP A 252 -3.34 21.41 -7.32
CA ASP A 252 -3.44 21.32 -8.78
C ASP A 252 -4.87 21.55 -9.29
N ASN A 253 -5.87 21.23 -8.46
CA ASN A 253 -7.28 21.50 -8.76
C ASN A 253 -7.80 22.82 -8.16
N ASN A 254 -6.92 23.64 -7.61
CA ASN A 254 -7.23 24.92 -6.96
C ASN A 254 -8.29 24.83 -5.83
N TYR A 255 -8.37 23.67 -5.17
CA TYR A 255 -9.21 23.46 -4.01
C TYR A 255 -8.44 23.85 -2.75
N GLN A 256 -8.98 24.76 -1.93
CA GLN A 256 -8.40 25.12 -0.62
C GLN A 256 -6.91 25.56 -0.65
N THR A 257 -6.38 25.97 -1.81
CA THR A 257 -4.97 26.40 -2.01
C THR A 257 -4.52 27.47 -1.03
N HIS A 258 -5.42 28.40 -0.67
CA HIS A 258 -5.18 29.47 0.28
C HIS A 258 -5.00 28.98 1.74
N LEU A 259 -5.52 27.80 2.09
CA LEU A 259 -5.39 27.22 3.43
C LEU A 259 -4.12 26.38 3.56
N ILE A 260 -3.74 25.70 2.48
CA ILE A 260 -2.64 24.73 2.46
C ILE A 260 -1.28 25.41 2.21
N GLY A 261 -1.27 26.52 1.46
CA GLY A 261 -0.05 27.22 1.05
C GLY A 261 0.60 26.61 -0.21
N LYS A 262 1.64 27.27 -0.74
CA LYS A 262 2.35 26.84 -1.96
C LYS A 262 3.56 25.98 -1.64
N GLU A 263 3.97 25.11 -2.57
CA GLU A 263 5.12 24.21 -2.41
C GLU A 263 6.47 24.90 -2.10
N ASP A 264 6.63 26.14 -2.52
CA ASP A 264 7.84 26.95 -2.37
C ASP A 264 7.85 27.82 -1.11
N ASP A 265 6.73 27.92 -0.38
CA ASP A 265 6.65 28.64 0.89
C ASP A 265 7.10 27.72 2.04
N PRO A 266 8.22 28.03 2.74
CA PRO A 266 8.71 27.23 3.87
C PRO A 266 7.74 27.11 5.04
N ASN A 267 6.78 28.03 5.15
CA ASN A 267 5.74 28.00 6.19
C ASN A 267 4.53 27.16 5.79
N SER A 268 4.40 26.83 4.50
CA SER A 268 3.31 25.99 4.02
C SER A 268 3.42 24.57 4.56
N GLU A 269 2.28 23.92 4.68
CA GLU A 269 2.22 22.52 5.09
C GLU A 269 2.82 21.59 4.05
N VAL A 270 2.69 21.94 2.77
CA VAL A 270 3.19 21.17 1.63
C VAL A 270 4.71 21.12 1.63
N TYR A 271 5.36 22.26 1.90
CA TYR A 271 6.81 22.33 2.06
C TYR A 271 7.27 21.45 3.23
N LYS A 272 6.62 21.58 4.40
CA LYS A 272 6.99 20.83 5.61
C LYS A 272 6.89 19.32 5.41
N VAL A 273 5.79 18.83 4.83
CA VAL A 273 5.62 17.39 4.58
C VAL A 273 6.61 16.90 3.53
N ARG A 274 6.89 17.67 2.48
CA ARG A 274 7.90 17.32 1.46
C ARG A 274 9.27 17.17 2.10
N THR A 275 9.72 18.15 2.90
CA THR A 275 11.03 18.12 3.55
C THR A 275 11.16 16.93 4.50
N GLU A 276 10.11 16.61 5.26
CA GLU A 276 10.11 15.42 6.11
C GLU A 276 10.15 14.13 5.29
N LEU A 277 9.42 14.06 4.19
CA LEU A 277 9.47 12.91 3.29
C LEU A 277 10.86 12.74 2.67
N GLU A 278 11.49 13.81 2.18
CA GLU A 278 12.87 13.76 1.69
C GLU A 278 13.79 13.19 2.77
N ARG A 279 13.67 13.63 4.03
CA ARG A 279 14.42 13.07 5.16
C ARG A 279 14.13 11.57 5.35
N LEU A 280 12.86 11.17 5.36
CA LEU A 280 12.45 9.78 5.54
C LEU A 280 12.89 8.87 4.39
N TYR A 281 13.01 9.41 3.17
CA TYR A 281 13.49 8.76 1.95
C TYR A 281 14.99 9.02 1.68
N GLN A 282 15.77 9.41 2.69
CA GLN A 282 17.22 9.62 2.61
C GLN A 282 17.66 10.63 1.53
N ASN A 283 17.01 11.78 1.52
CA ASN A 283 17.21 12.89 0.59
C ASN A 283 16.95 12.55 -0.88
N VAL A 284 16.19 11.49 -1.16
CA VAL A 284 15.65 11.27 -2.50
C VAL A 284 14.57 12.33 -2.76
N PRO A 285 14.68 13.13 -3.84
CA PRO A 285 13.68 14.15 -4.16
C PRO A 285 12.30 13.50 -4.36
N ILE A 286 11.33 13.92 -3.54
CA ILE A 286 10.01 13.27 -3.50
C ILE A 286 9.27 13.35 -4.83
N GLN A 287 9.44 14.45 -5.57
CA GLN A 287 8.83 14.64 -6.89
C GLN A 287 9.33 13.60 -7.89
N LYS A 288 10.58 13.15 -7.74
CA LYS A 288 11.18 12.15 -8.61
C LYS A 288 10.76 10.71 -8.27
N ILE A 289 10.01 10.47 -7.20
CA ILE A 289 9.51 9.11 -6.83
C ILE A 289 7.98 8.97 -6.97
N GLY A 290 7.38 9.77 -7.86
CA GLY A 290 6.07 9.44 -8.45
C GLY A 290 4.86 10.05 -7.77
N HIS A 291 4.99 11.21 -7.14
CA HIS A 291 3.84 11.86 -6.50
C HIS A 291 2.88 12.58 -7.47
N ASP A 292 3.37 13.15 -8.58
CA ASP A 292 2.67 13.30 -9.88
C ASP A 292 3.58 14.11 -10.84
N ARG A 293 3.46 13.84 -12.15
CA ARG A 293 4.13 14.41 -13.34
C ARG A 293 5.22 13.60 -14.04
N ASP A 294 6.23 13.04 -13.37
CA ASP A 294 7.43 12.53 -14.11
C ASP A 294 7.72 11.02 -14.04
N GLY A 295 6.96 10.21 -13.29
CA GLY A 295 7.31 8.80 -13.11
C GLY A 295 6.19 7.75 -13.13
N GLY A 296 4.92 8.17 -13.01
CA GLY A 296 3.75 7.31 -13.21
C GLY A 296 3.22 6.57 -11.98
N TYR A 297 2.04 5.95 -12.13
CA TYR A 297 1.32 5.25 -11.05
C TYR A 297 2.15 4.13 -10.39
N ARG A 298 2.84 3.30 -11.19
CA ARG A 298 3.51 2.06 -10.75
C ARG A 298 4.76 2.23 -9.89
N ILE A 299 5.22 3.45 -9.70
CA ILE A 299 6.47 3.76 -8.98
C ILE A 299 6.23 4.49 -7.67
N ARG A 300 4.97 4.63 -7.25
CA ARG A 300 4.62 5.22 -5.97
C ARG A 300 4.96 4.25 -4.84
N PRO A 301 5.45 4.71 -3.69
CA PRO A 301 5.74 3.82 -2.56
C PRO A 301 4.54 2.98 -2.12
N THR A 302 3.33 3.57 -2.06
CA THR A 302 2.09 2.86 -1.71
C THR A 302 1.69 1.81 -2.74
N GLU A 303 2.05 2.02 -4.01
CA GLU A 303 1.73 1.12 -5.14
C GLU A 303 2.74 -0.01 -5.28
N GLU A 304 4.02 0.28 -5.04
CA GLU A 304 5.12 -0.69 -5.10
C GLU A 304 4.81 -1.95 -4.31
N ASP A 305 4.23 -1.77 -3.13
CA ASP A 305 3.90 -2.87 -2.23
C ASP A 305 2.73 -3.74 -2.71
N SER A 306 1.72 -3.13 -3.31
CA SER A 306 0.62 -3.85 -3.97
C SER A 306 1.10 -4.59 -5.22
N PHE A 307 1.93 -3.95 -6.06
CA PHE A 307 2.49 -4.56 -7.28
C PHE A 307 3.47 -5.70 -6.99
N ALA A 308 4.29 -5.59 -5.95
CA ALA A 308 5.19 -6.67 -5.55
C ALA A 308 4.39 -7.92 -5.15
N LEU A 309 3.29 -7.74 -4.40
CA LEU A 309 2.41 -8.83 -3.99
C LEU A 309 1.63 -9.44 -5.16
N GLU A 310 1.21 -8.63 -6.14
CA GLU A 310 0.60 -9.10 -7.39
C GLU A 310 1.51 -10.12 -8.11
N LYS A 311 2.82 -9.84 -8.19
CA LYS A 311 3.79 -10.78 -8.78
C LYS A 311 3.93 -12.08 -8.00
N ILE A 312 3.73 -12.04 -6.69
CA ILE A 312 3.74 -13.24 -5.85
C ILE A 312 2.43 -14.04 -6.04
N VAL A 313 1.28 -13.38 -6.23
CA VAL A 313 0.02 -14.03 -6.61
C VAL A 313 0.20 -14.78 -7.94
N GLU A 314 0.72 -14.11 -8.97
CA GLU A 314 1.05 -14.74 -10.25
C GLU A 314 2.02 -15.92 -10.09
N HIS A 315 3.00 -15.80 -9.20
CA HIS A 315 3.96 -16.87 -8.96
C HIS A 315 3.29 -18.14 -8.44
N TYR A 316 2.52 -18.03 -7.36
CA TYR A 316 1.80 -19.16 -6.79
C TYR A 316 0.66 -19.67 -7.69
N TRP A 317 0.04 -18.80 -8.48
CA TRP A 317 -1.03 -19.20 -9.39
C TRP A 317 -0.57 -20.27 -10.39
N TYR A 318 0.66 -20.14 -10.89
CA TYR A 318 1.28 -21.11 -11.80
C TYR A 318 1.93 -22.30 -11.09
N GLY A 319 1.76 -22.45 -9.77
CA GLY A 319 2.36 -23.54 -9.00
C GLY A 319 3.88 -23.49 -8.96
N ARG A 320 4.47 -22.30 -9.11
CA ARG A 320 5.91 -22.12 -8.98
C ARG A 320 6.24 -21.99 -7.49
N ASP A 321 7.17 -22.82 -7.02
CA ASP A 321 7.59 -22.84 -5.61
C ASP A 321 9.08 -22.47 -5.43
N SER A 322 9.69 -21.84 -6.43
CA SER A 322 11.11 -21.47 -6.45
C SER A 322 11.33 -20.21 -7.27
N GLY A 323 12.32 -19.40 -6.90
CA GLY A 323 12.59 -18.13 -7.57
C GLY A 323 11.60 -17.02 -7.22
N ILE A 324 10.97 -17.13 -6.05
CA ILE A 324 10.17 -16.03 -5.48
C ILE A 324 11.12 -14.93 -5.01
N PRO A 325 10.89 -13.66 -5.39
CA PRO A 325 11.73 -12.56 -4.96
C PRO A 325 11.81 -12.47 -3.43
N ALA A 326 12.99 -12.05 -2.95
CA ALA A 326 13.17 -11.74 -1.54
C ALA A 326 12.18 -10.64 -1.10
N PRO A 327 11.77 -10.64 0.18
CA PRO A 327 10.91 -9.59 0.75
C PRO A 327 11.44 -8.17 0.52
N THR A 328 12.76 -8.04 0.36
CA THR A 328 13.49 -6.80 0.17
C THR A 328 13.60 -6.34 -1.28
N ALA A 329 13.17 -7.16 -2.23
CA ALA A 329 13.20 -6.84 -3.64
C ALA A 329 12.06 -5.87 -3.99
N CYS A 330 12.38 -4.80 -4.72
CA CYS A 330 11.37 -3.97 -5.35
C CYS A 330 10.89 -4.59 -6.67
N THR A 331 9.80 -4.06 -7.21
CA THR A 331 9.52 -4.17 -8.63
C THR A 331 10.64 -3.50 -9.45
N ASN A 332 10.81 -3.99 -10.68
CA ASN A 332 11.78 -3.43 -11.61
C ASN A 332 11.48 -1.96 -11.93
N ALA A 333 10.20 -1.60 -12.05
CA ALA A 333 9.77 -0.24 -12.35
C ALA A 333 10.21 0.73 -11.24
N TYR A 334 9.93 0.38 -9.98
CA TYR A 334 10.29 1.20 -8.84
C TYR A 334 11.82 1.30 -8.66
N SER A 335 12.53 0.18 -8.77
CA SER A 335 14.00 0.16 -8.66
C SER A 335 14.66 1.11 -9.66
N GLN A 336 14.23 1.05 -10.91
CA GLN A 336 14.77 1.91 -11.97
C GLN A 336 14.48 3.39 -11.69
N GLN A 337 13.30 3.71 -11.16
CA GLN A 337 12.97 5.08 -10.82
C GLN A 337 13.85 5.62 -9.69
N ILE A 338 14.07 4.87 -8.62
CA ILE A 338 14.94 5.31 -7.52
C ILE A 338 16.36 5.58 -8.03
N ILE A 339 16.88 4.73 -8.91
CA ILE A 339 18.19 4.93 -9.54
C ILE A 339 18.22 6.22 -10.36
N ARG A 340 17.14 6.53 -11.10
CA ARG A 340 17.03 7.79 -11.86
C ARG A 340 16.91 8.99 -10.94
N ALA A 341 16.18 8.88 -9.84
CA ALA A 341 15.93 9.98 -8.91
C ALA A 341 17.20 10.46 -8.19
N LYS A 342 18.13 9.54 -7.92
CA LYS A 342 19.42 9.80 -7.27
C LYS A 342 20.51 10.36 -8.20
N LYS A 343 20.29 10.31 -9.51
CA LYS A 343 21.11 11.01 -10.50
C LYS A 343 20.59 12.43 -10.68
#